data_AF-A0A8T5R904-F1
#
_entry.id   AF-A0A8T5R904-F1
#
_cell.length_a   1.000
_cell.length_b   1.000
_cell.length_c   1.000
_cell.angle_alpha   90.00
_cell.angle_beta   90.00
_cell.angle_gamma   90.00
#
_symmetry.space_group_name_H-M   'P 1'
#
loop_
_entity.id
_entity.type
_entity.pdbx_description
1 polymer ?
#
loop_
_entity_poly.entity_id
_entity_poly.type
_entity_poly.pdbx_seq_one_letter_code
_entity_poly.pdbx_strand_id
1 'polypeptide(L)'
;MASCIICHLDIIEGVDSAQNCPNRHPVHTDCLKEWLPHSSNCPLCREPYSSGVLDKFKDFIKLREEEKQVTLNNELKTEELKKMEVIASKMSFLKFIESIDILINEQEYDYALSRLDLHNNGSNSIQKGQDILFLKGKINYMRGRYDLAINQLFKLVKEKYNHPEGFLFLGKAYEALGLDDKAKWAYERIK
;
A
#
# COMPACT_ATOMS: atom_id res chain seq x y z
N MET A 1 14.06 45.00 -26.70
CA MET A 1 14.69 43.67 -26.61
C MET A 1 13.57 42.66 -26.60
N ALA A 2 13.71 41.55 -27.34
CA ALA A 2 12.68 40.51 -27.37
C ALA A 2 12.86 39.61 -26.14
N SER A 3 11.83 39.44 -25.33
CA SER A 3 11.85 38.56 -24.15
C SER A 3 11.11 37.25 -24.45
N CYS A 4 11.70 36.12 -24.10
CA CYS A 4 11.07 34.82 -24.25
C CYS A 4 9.80 34.73 -23.39
N ILE A 5 8.67 34.39 -24.01
CA ILE A 5 7.38 34.33 -23.28
C ILE A 5 7.26 33.15 -22.30
N ILE A 6 8.21 32.21 -22.30
CA ILE A 6 8.21 31.03 -21.41
C ILE A 6 9.07 31.27 -20.17
N CYS A 7 10.33 31.67 -20.35
CA CYS A 7 11.26 31.87 -19.24
C CYS A 7 11.38 33.34 -18.78
N HIS A 8 10.79 34.28 -19.53
CA HIS A 8 10.85 35.73 -19.29
C HIS A 8 12.26 36.34 -19.34
N LEU A 9 13.25 35.61 -19.87
CA LEU A 9 14.60 36.11 -20.11
C LEU A 9 14.71 36.75 -21.49
N ASP A 10 15.63 37.70 -21.64
CA ASP A 10 15.94 38.33 -22.91
C ASP A 10 16.50 37.32 -23.92
N ILE A 11 16.15 37.50 -25.19
CA ILE A 11 16.69 36.75 -26.31
C ILE A 11 17.81 37.58 -26.92
N ILE A 12 19.05 37.09 -26.81
CA ILE A 12 20.24 37.78 -27.26
C ILE A 12 20.56 37.36 -28.70
N GLU A 13 20.45 38.31 -29.64
CA GLU A 13 20.74 38.06 -31.06
C GLU A 13 22.17 37.56 -31.26
N GLY A 14 22.33 36.48 -32.03
CA GLY A 14 23.63 35.86 -32.33
C GLY A 14 24.14 34.86 -31.28
N VAL A 15 23.55 34.85 -30.08
CA VAL A 15 23.83 33.87 -29.03
C VAL A 15 22.68 32.87 -28.93
N ASP A 16 21.45 33.39 -28.86
CA ASP A 16 20.25 32.59 -28.66
C ASP A 16 19.58 32.21 -29.98
N SER A 17 19.14 30.96 -30.06
CA SER A 17 18.20 30.52 -31.09
C SER A 17 16.77 30.74 -30.58
N ALA A 18 15.94 31.42 -31.37
CA ALA A 18 14.54 31.67 -31.04
C ALA A 18 13.58 31.32 -32.17
N GLN A 19 12.36 30.96 -31.81
CA GLN A 19 11.24 30.73 -32.72
C GLN A 19 10.08 31.64 -32.32
N ASN A 20 9.29 32.03 -33.31
CA ASN A 20 8.11 32.87 -33.11
C ASN A 20 6.84 32.07 -33.40
N CYS A 21 5.79 32.30 -32.63
CA CYS A 21 4.46 31.84 -33.02
C CYS A 21 3.94 32.66 -34.23
N PRO A 22 2.81 32.29 -34.87
CA PRO A 22 2.24 33.06 -35.98
C PRO A 22 1.94 34.53 -35.62
N ASN A 23 1.56 34.79 -34.36
CA ASN A 23 1.36 36.14 -33.80
C ASN A 23 2.65 36.83 -33.32
N ARG A 24 3.83 36.32 -33.71
CA ARG A 24 5.16 36.89 -33.43
C ARG A 24 5.61 36.95 -31.97
N HIS A 25 5.05 36.13 -31.09
CA HIS A 25 5.57 36.00 -29.73
C HIS A 25 6.86 35.15 -29.72
N PRO A 26 7.97 35.70 -29.19
CA PRO A 26 9.27 35.06 -29.29
C PRO A 26 9.53 34.09 -28.13
N VAL A 27 10.18 32.97 -28.44
CA VAL A 27 10.51 31.89 -27.49
C VAL A 27 11.89 31.33 -27.83
N HIS A 28 12.75 31.12 -26.83
CA HIS A 28 13.99 30.35 -27.01
C HIS A 28 13.70 28.95 -27.54
N THR A 29 14.50 28.45 -28.48
CA THR A 29 14.36 27.08 -29.03
C THR A 29 14.33 26.03 -27.93
N ASP A 30 15.16 26.18 -26.89
CA ASP A 30 15.19 25.26 -25.76
C ASP A 30 13.94 25.35 -24.88
N CYS A 31 13.43 26.55 -24.63
CA CYS A 31 12.17 26.73 -23.92
C CYS A 31 10.99 26.15 -24.71
N LEU A 32 10.97 26.33 -26.03
CA LEU A 32 9.93 25.77 -26.89
C LEU A 32 9.99 24.24 -26.90
N LYS A 33 11.19 23.67 -26.92
CA LYS A 33 11.44 22.23 -26.85
C LYS A 33 10.83 21.59 -25.60
N GLU A 34 10.92 22.25 -24.44
CA GLU A 34 10.29 21.79 -23.21
C GLU A 34 8.77 21.96 -23.19
N TRP A 35 8.24 22.96 -23.92
CA TRP A 35 6.82 23.27 -23.94
C TRP A 35 5.99 22.41 -24.89
N LEU A 36 6.50 22.14 -26.09
CA LEU A 36 5.77 21.41 -27.14
C LEU A 36 5.28 20.01 -26.74
N PRO A 37 5.96 19.25 -25.85
CA PRO A 37 5.42 17.99 -25.30
C PRO A 37 4.15 18.15 -24.45
N HIS A 38 3.80 19.37 -24.05
CA HIS A 38 2.59 19.66 -23.26
C HIS A 38 1.51 20.37 -24.10
N SER A 39 1.91 21.21 -25.05
CA SER A 39 0.98 21.89 -25.96
C SER A 39 1.68 22.36 -27.23
N SER A 40 1.02 22.16 -28.37
CA SER A 40 1.43 22.70 -29.67
C SER A 40 1.11 24.18 -29.86
N ASN A 41 0.56 24.84 -28.84
CA ASN A 41 0.01 26.19 -28.94
C ASN A 41 0.87 27.17 -28.15
N CYS A 42 0.91 28.42 -28.60
CA CYS A 42 1.60 29.49 -27.89
C CYS A 42 0.98 29.71 -26.49
N PRO A 43 1.76 29.74 -25.40
CA PRO A 43 1.21 29.90 -24.05
C PRO A 43 0.53 31.26 -23.84
N LEU A 44 0.92 32.28 -24.62
CA LEU A 44 0.38 33.63 -24.50
C LEU A 44 -0.90 33.83 -25.33
N CYS A 45 -0.88 33.47 -26.61
CA CYS A 45 -2.01 33.73 -27.53
C CYS A 45 -2.80 32.49 -27.94
N ARG A 46 -2.39 31.30 -27.52
CA ARG A 46 -3.01 29.99 -27.80
C ARG A 46 -3.07 29.59 -29.28
N GLU A 47 -2.42 30.36 -30.15
CA GLU A 47 -2.29 30.04 -31.57
C GLU A 47 -1.33 28.85 -31.76
N PRO A 48 -1.67 27.84 -32.58
CA PRO A 48 -0.76 26.75 -32.89
C PRO A 48 0.52 27.24 -33.57
N TYR A 49 1.66 26.63 -33.23
CA TYR A 49 2.90 26.87 -33.98
C TYR A 49 2.79 26.35 -35.41
N SER A 50 3.53 26.96 -36.33
CA SER A 50 3.51 26.54 -37.74
C SER A 50 4.07 25.12 -37.91
N SER A 51 3.60 24.42 -38.95
CA SER A 51 4.04 23.05 -39.26
C SER A 51 5.55 22.93 -39.35
N GLY A 52 6.23 23.88 -40.01
CA GLY A 52 7.69 23.87 -40.13
C GLY A 52 8.45 24.06 -38.81
N VAL A 53 7.82 24.62 -37.77
CA VAL A 53 8.39 24.66 -36.41
C VAL A 53 8.13 23.32 -35.72
N LEU A 54 6.89 22.82 -35.78
CA LEU A 54 6.50 21.54 -35.16
C LEU A 54 7.31 20.36 -35.72
N ASP A 55 7.55 20.32 -37.02
CA ASP A 55 8.30 19.26 -37.69
C ASP A 55 9.75 19.15 -37.18
N LYS A 56 10.38 20.28 -36.80
CA LYS A 56 11.74 20.29 -36.22
C LYS A 56 11.81 19.60 -34.85
N PHE A 57 10.69 19.58 -34.12
CA PHE A 57 10.63 19.00 -32.77
C PHE A 57 9.88 17.67 -32.74
N LYS A 58 9.35 17.19 -33.87
CA LYS A 58 8.54 15.97 -33.94
C LYS A 58 9.25 14.76 -33.35
N ASP A 59 10.50 14.53 -33.74
CA ASP A 59 11.30 13.41 -33.24
C ASP A 59 11.57 13.52 -31.74
N PHE A 60 11.79 14.75 -31.26
CA PHE A 60 12.00 15.02 -29.84
C PHE A 60 10.74 14.81 -29.01
N ILE A 61 9.59 15.30 -29.47
CA ILE A 61 8.28 15.11 -28.81
C ILE A 61 7.98 13.62 -28.72
N LYS A 62 8.18 12.89 -29.82
CA LYS A 62 7.99 11.43 -29.87
C LYS A 62 8.88 10.70 -28.86
N LEU A 63 10.17 11.04 -28.82
CA LEU A 63 11.12 10.44 -27.88
C LEU A 63 10.73 10.72 -26.42
N ARG A 64 10.34 11.96 -26.10
CA ARG A 64 9.83 12.35 -24.76
C ARG A 64 8.56 11.59 -24.38
N GLU A 65 7.66 11.37 -25.34
CA GLU A 65 6.42 10.63 -25.13
C GLU A 65 6.69 9.13 -24.88
N GLU A 66 7.59 8.53 -25.64
CA GLU A 66 8.05 7.15 -25.44
C GLU A 66 8.71 6.98 -24.05
N GLU A 67 9.60 7.90 -23.65
CA GLU A 67 10.23 7.91 -22.32
C GLU A 67 9.19 7.98 -21.20
N LYS A 68 8.19 8.88 -21.32
CA LYS A 68 7.10 8.99 -20.35
C LYS A 68 6.30 7.69 -20.27
N GLN A 69 5.99 7.07 -21.42
CA GLN A 69 5.24 5.82 -21.46
C GLN A 69 6.02 4.66 -20.84
N VAL A 70 7.34 4.60 -21.07
CA VAL A 70 8.22 3.60 -20.45
C VAL A 70 8.24 3.77 -18.93
N THR A 71 8.41 5.00 -18.44
CA THR A 71 8.38 5.28 -16.99
C THR A 71 7.05 4.87 -16.38
N LEU A 72 5.93 5.27 -16.98
CA LEU A 72 4.60 4.92 -16.50
C LEU A 72 4.38 3.39 -16.48
N ASN A 73 4.79 2.68 -17.54
CA ASN A 73 4.68 1.23 -17.60
C ASN A 73 5.53 0.54 -16.53
N ASN A 74 6.74 1.06 -16.26
CA ASN A 74 7.60 0.55 -15.20
C ASN A 74 6.97 0.77 -13.82
N GLU A 75 6.43 1.96 -13.55
CA GLU A 75 5.71 2.26 -12.30
C GLU A 75 4.52 1.33 -12.10
N LEU A 76 3.66 1.17 -13.11
CA LEU A 76 2.52 0.25 -13.08
C LEU A 76 2.95 -1.18 -12.78
N LYS A 77 3.99 -1.67 -13.47
CA LYS A 77 4.55 -3.00 -13.22
C LYS A 77 5.07 -3.16 -11.79
N THR A 78 5.73 -2.14 -11.24
CA THR A 78 6.19 -2.18 -9.84
C THR A 78 5.02 -2.21 -8.85
N GLU A 79 3.93 -1.49 -9.11
CA GLU A 79 2.73 -1.55 -8.27
C GLU A 79 2.05 -2.92 -8.32
N GLU A 80 1.96 -3.52 -9.51
CA GLU A 80 1.41 -4.86 -9.68
C GLU A 80 2.22 -5.90 -8.90
N LEU A 81 3.55 -5.84 -8.97
CA LEU A 81 4.44 -6.71 -8.19
C LEU A 81 4.23 -6.54 -6.69
N LYS A 82 4.13 -5.29 -6.20
CA LYS A 82 3.82 -5.02 -4.77
C LYS A 82 2.47 -5.60 -4.36
N LYS A 83 1.44 -5.46 -5.19
CA LYS A 83 0.11 -6.04 -4.93
C LYS A 83 0.17 -7.57 -4.87
N MET A 84 0.89 -8.20 -5.80
CA MET A 84 1.11 -9.65 -5.81
C MET A 84 1.86 -10.12 -4.57
N GLU A 85 2.89 -9.40 -4.13
CA GLU A 85 3.65 -9.72 -2.91
C GLU A 85 2.75 -9.69 -1.66
N VAL A 86 1.88 -8.67 -1.54
CA VAL A 86 0.90 -8.58 -0.44
C VAL A 86 -0.05 -9.77 -0.46
N ILE A 87 -0.55 -10.17 -1.64
CA ILE A 87 -1.44 -11.33 -1.78
C ILE A 87 -0.71 -12.62 -1.40
N ALA A 88 0.52 -12.81 -1.88
CA ALA A 88 1.34 -13.98 -1.54
C ALA A 88 1.62 -14.07 -0.03
N SER A 89 1.94 -12.94 0.62
CA SER A 89 2.18 -12.84 2.07
C SER A 89 0.91 -13.10 2.90
N LYS A 90 -0.27 -12.78 2.38
CA LYS A 90 -1.55 -13.17 3.00
C LYS A 90 -1.80 -14.67 2.82
N MET A 91 -1.57 -15.21 1.62
CA MET A 91 -1.80 -16.62 1.34
C MET A 91 -0.86 -17.54 2.12
N SER A 92 0.41 -17.16 2.27
CA SER A 92 1.38 -17.90 3.10
C SER A 92 0.95 -17.91 4.57
N PHE A 93 0.41 -16.80 5.07
CA PHE A 93 -0.12 -16.71 6.42
C PHE A 93 -1.37 -17.58 6.61
N LEU A 94 -2.31 -17.59 5.66
CA LEU A 94 -3.48 -18.47 5.72
C LEU A 94 -3.08 -19.95 5.78
N LYS A 95 -2.14 -20.39 4.94
CA LYS A 95 -1.60 -21.76 4.99
C LYS A 95 -0.93 -22.07 6.33
N PHE A 96 -0.25 -21.06 6.91
CA PHE A 96 0.33 -21.20 8.23
C PHE A 96 -0.77 -21.43 9.30
N ILE A 97 -1.85 -20.65 9.28
CA ILE A 97 -2.99 -20.83 10.19
C ILE A 97 -3.64 -22.21 10.02
N GLU A 98 -3.88 -22.65 8.78
CA GLU A 98 -4.39 -24.01 8.50
C GLU A 98 -3.49 -25.09 9.12
N SER A 99 -2.17 -24.92 9.03
CA SER A 99 -1.22 -25.86 9.65
C SER A 99 -1.31 -25.86 11.18
N ILE A 100 -1.66 -24.74 11.80
CA ILE A 100 -1.89 -24.67 13.25
C ILE A 100 -3.19 -25.36 13.63
N ASP A 101 -4.27 -25.17 12.85
CA ASP A 101 -5.55 -25.85 13.12
C ASP A 101 -5.42 -27.37 13.01
N ILE A 102 -4.60 -27.89 12.09
CA ILE A 102 -4.27 -29.32 12.02
C ILE A 102 -3.63 -29.79 13.33
N LEU A 103 -2.61 -29.07 13.82
CA LEU A 103 -1.94 -29.41 15.08
C LEU A 103 -2.88 -29.34 16.30
N ILE A 104 -3.81 -28.39 16.31
CA ILE A 104 -4.84 -28.28 17.36
C ILE A 104 -5.74 -29.52 17.34
N ASN A 105 -6.17 -29.97 16.15
CA ASN A 105 -7.01 -31.16 16.00
C ASN A 105 -6.28 -32.44 16.40
N GLU A 106 -4.97 -32.50 16.16
CA GLU A 106 -4.09 -33.59 16.60
C GLU A 106 -3.71 -33.51 18.09
N GLN A 107 -4.12 -32.46 18.80
CA GLN A 107 -3.81 -32.18 20.21
C GLN A 107 -2.31 -31.91 20.49
N GLU A 108 -1.53 -31.58 19.45
CA GLU A 108 -0.11 -31.22 19.51
C GLU A 108 0.07 -29.74 19.93
N TYR A 109 -0.47 -29.39 21.11
CA TYR A 109 -0.59 -28.01 21.57
C TYR A 109 0.75 -27.30 21.79
N ASP A 110 1.73 -28.00 22.36
CA ASP A 110 3.04 -27.41 22.65
C ASP A 110 3.81 -27.09 21.37
N TYR A 111 3.71 -27.98 20.37
CA TYR A 111 4.30 -27.74 19.06
C TYR A 111 3.59 -26.59 18.34
N ALA A 112 2.26 -26.53 18.37
CA ALA A 112 1.49 -25.42 17.81
C ALA A 112 1.89 -24.06 18.42
N LEU A 113 2.03 -23.98 19.75
CA LEU A 113 2.47 -22.76 20.45
C LEU A 113 3.89 -22.35 20.04
N SER A 114 4.83 -23.30 19.99
CA SER A 114 6.21 -23.04 19.57
C SER A 114 6.27 -22.44 18.16
N ARG A 115 5.43 -22.94 17.25
CA ARG A 115 5.33 -22.47 15.87
C ARG A 115 4.73 -21.07 15.77
N LEU A 116 3.74 -20.76 16.62
CA LEU A 116 3.15 -19.42 16.74
C LEU A 116 4.14 -18.40 17.30
N ASP A 117 5.00 -18.78 18.25
CA ASP A 117 6.02 -17.90 18.82
C ASP A 117 7.08 -17.48 17.80
N LEU A 118 7.51 -18.41 16.94
CA LEU A 118 8.43 -18.12 15.84
C LEU A 118 7.86 -17.08 14.86
N HIS A 119 6.55 -17.14 14.59
CA HIS A 119 5.89 -16.25 13.63
C HIS A 119 5.51 -14.88 14.23
N ASN A 120 5.44 -14.76 15.56
CA ASN A 120 5.07 -13.50 16.24
C ASN A 120 6.19 -12.44 16.17
N ASN A 121 7.45 -12.86 16.22
CA ASN A 121 8.60 -11.94 16.28
C ASN A 121 8.92 -11.23 14.95
N GLY A 122 8.27 -11.59 13.85
CA GLY A 122 8.54 -11.04 12.50
C GLY A 122 7.34 -10.35 11.83
N SER A 123 6.20 -10.21 12.52
CA SER A 123 4.94 -9.78 11.91
C SER A 123 4.65 -8.29 12.16
N ASN A 124 4.82 -7.45 11.12
CA ASN A 124 4.47 -6.02 11.14
C ASN A 124 2.97 -5.72 10.93
N SER A 125 2.13 -6.76 10.79
CA SER A 125 0.70 -6.61 10.50
C SER A 125 -0.12 -6.76 11.78
N ILE A 126 -0.90 -5.73 12.12
CA ILE A 126 -1.84 -5.73 13.26
C ILE A 126 -2.79 -6.92 13.22
N GLN A 127 -3.31 -7.28 12.02
CA GLN A 127 -4.22 -8.41 11.87
C GLN A 127 -3.52 -9.75 12.15
N LYS A 128 -2.29 -9.95 11.65
CA LYS A 128 -1.53 -11.18 11.90
C LYS A 128 -1.25 -11.38 13.39
N GLY A 129 -0.91 -10.30 14.09
CA GLY A 129 -0.73 -10.33 15.56
C GLY A 129 -2.01 -10.74 16.30
N GLN A 130 -3.16 -10.24 15.86
CA GLN A 130 -4.47 -10.58 16.46
C GLN A 130 -4.83 -12.05 16.26
N ASP A 131 -4.66 -12.58 15.05
CA ASP A 131 -4.94 -13.98 14.76
C ASP A 131 -4.02 -14.91 15.59
N ILE A 132 -2.75 -14.53 15.77
CA ILE A 132 -1.80 -15.25 16.64
C ILE A 132 -2.23 -15.19 18.12
N LEU A 133 -2.66 -14.03 18.63
CA LEU A 133 -3.15 -13.89 20.01
C LEU A 133 -4.39 -14.77 20.24
N PHE A 134 -5.32 -14.77 19.28
CA PHE A 134 -6.51 -15.61 19.32
C PHE A 134 -6.15 -17.10 19.39
N LEU A 135 -5.30 -17.58 18.46
CA LEU A 135 -4.89 -18.98 18.42
C LEU A 135 -4.16 -19.41 19.69
N LYS A 136 -3.26 -18.58 20.23
CA LYS A 136 -2.61 -18.85 21.51
C LYS A 136 -3.63 -18.97 22.64
N GLY A 137 -4.62 -18.08 22.68
CA GLY A 137 -5.72 -18.12 23.63
C GLY A 137 -6.53 -19.42 23.54
N LYS A 138 -6.98 -19.76 22.32
CA LYS A 138 -7.72 -21.00 22.00
C LYS A 138 -6.93 -22.24 22.40
N ILE A 139 -5.65 -22.34 22.05
CA ILE A 139 -4.79 -23.49 22.39
C ILE A 139 -4.65 -23.63 23.91
N ASN A 140 -4.37 -22.55 24.62
CA ASN A 140 -4.24 -22.61 26.09
C ASN A 140 -5.56 -23.02 26.76
N TYR A 141 -6.70 -22.57 26.24
CA TYR A 141 -8.01 -23.03 26.71
C TYR A 141 -8.19 -24.54 26.50
N MET A 142 -7.88 -25.05 25.31
CA MET A 142 -7.98 -26.49 24.99
C MET A 142 -7.03 -27.33 25.85
N ARG A 143 -5.88 -26.77 26.26
CA ARG A 143 -4.91 -27.41 27.18
C ARG A 143 -5.30 -27.28 28.67
N GLY A 144 -6.45 -26.67 28.99
CA GLY A 144 -6.91 -26.43 30.37
C GLY A 144 -6.16 -25.34 31.13
N ARG A 145 -5.30 -24.56 30.45
CA ARG A 145 -4.55 -23.43 31.03
C ARG A 145 -5.36 -22.14 30.90
N TYR A 146 -6.45 -22.08 31.65
CA TYR A 146 -7.43 -21.00 31.57
C TYR A 146 -6.86 -19.62 31.93
N ASP A 147 -5.91 -19.57 32.86
CA ASP A 147 -5.16 -18.37 33.25
C ASP A 147 -4.41 -17.73 32.06
N LEU A 148 -3.66 -18.55 31.32
CA LEU A 148 -2.93 -18.11 30.13
C LEU A 148 -3.87 -17.80 28.98
N ALA A 149 -4.94 -18.58 28.82
CA ALA A 149 -5.96 -18.33 27.80
C ALA A 149 -6.60 -16.94 28.00
N ILE A 150 -7.02 -16.62 29.23
CA ILE A 150 -7.58 -15.31 29.58
C ILE A 150 -6.58 -14.20 29.29
N ASN A 151 -5.31 -14.36 29.66
CA ASN A 151 -4.29 -13.32 29.42
C ASN A 151 -4.18 -12.96 27.93
N GLN A 152 -4.10 -13.96 27.05
CA GLN A 152 -3.97 -13.74 25.60
C GLN A 152 -5.27 -13.20 24.99
N LEU A 153 -6.41 -13.79 25.34
CA LEU A 153 -7.72 -13.37 24.81
C LEU A 153 -8.13 -11.99 25.32
N PHE A 154 -7.78 -11.63 26.55
CA PHE A 154 -8.03 -10.30 27.09
C PHE A 154 -7.21 -9.23 26.37
N LYS A 155 -5.94 -9.52 26.03
CA LYS A 155 -5.13 -8.64 25.17
C LYS A 155 -5.79 -8.43 23.81
N LEU A 156 -6.26 -9.52 23.18
CA LEU A 156 -6.96 -9.48 21.90
C LEU A 156 -8.19 -8.56 21.93
N VAL A 157 -9.10 -8.76 22.89
CA VAL A 157 -10.35 -7.97 22.95
C VAL A 157 -10.15 -6.52 23.40
N LYS A 158 -9.03 -6.22 24.08
CA LYS A 158 -8.65 -4.86 24.44
C LYS A 158 -8.21 -4.05 23.21
N GLU A 159 -7.56 -4.69 22.24
CA GLU A 159 -7.11 -4.04 21.00
C GLU A 159 -8.21 -3.89 19.96
N LYS A 160 -9.10 -4.89 19.83
CA LYS A 160 -10.30 -4.81 18.98
C LYS A 160 -11.52 -5.33 19.71
N TYR A 161 -12.52 -4.46 19.85
CA TYR A 161 -13.80 -4.75 20.50
C TYR A 161 -14.73 -5.68 19.68
N ASN A 162 -14.33 -6.10 18.47
CA ASN A 162 -15.17 -6.91 17.57
C ASN A 162 -14.48 -8.22 17.15
N HIS A 163 -14.28 -9.12 18.10
CA HIS A 163 -13.84 -10.50 17.83
C HIS A 163 -14.76 -11.48 18.58
N PRO A 164 -15.91 -11.86 17.99
CA PRO A 164 -16.93 -12.67 18.68
C PRO A 164 -16.40 -13.98 19.22
N GLU A 165 -15.54 -14.67 18.45
CA GLU A 165 -14.90 -15.92 18.90
C GLU A 165 -13.94 -15.69 20.06
N GLY A 166 -13.26 -14.54 20.12
CA GLY A 166 -12.35 -14.20 21.21
C GLY A 166 -13.12 -14.01 22.52
N PHE A 167 -14.27 -13.34 22.47
CA PHE A 167 -15.18 -13.21 23.60
C PHE A 167 -15.79 -14.56 24.01
N LEU A 168 -16.10 -15.44 23.05
CA LEU A 168 -16.60 -16.80 23.33
C LEU A 168 -15.59 -17.61 24.14
N PHE A 169 -14.35 -17.72 23.67
CA PHE A 169 -13.32 -18.47 24.39
C PHE A 169 -12.92 -17.80 25.71
N LEU A 170 -12.98 -16.47 25.80
CA LEU A 170 -12.72 -15.74 27.03
C LEU A 170 -13.81 -16.03 28.09
N GLY A 171 -15.08 -16.02 27.68
CA GLY A 171 -16.20 -16.38 28.55
C GLY A 171 -16.10 -17.81 29.05
N LYS A 172 -15.82 -18.76 28.14
CA LYS A 172 -15.60 -20.17 28.51
C LYS A 172 -14.44 -20.36 29.49
N ALA A 173 -13.35 -19.61 29.30
CA ALA A 173 -12.21 -19.67 30.22
C ALA A 173 -12.54 -19.09 31.60
N TYR A 174 -13.35 -18.01 31.68
CA TYR A 174 -13.83 -17.47 32.96
C TYR A 174 -14.79 -18.43 33.68
N GLU A 175 -15.70 -19.05 32.94
CA GLU A 175 -16.65 -20.05 33.47
C GLU A 175 -15.90 -21.28 34.02
N ALA A 176 -14.87 -21.75 33.32
CA ALA A 176 -14.03 -22.84 33.80
C ALA A 176 -13.26 -22.52 35.10
N LEU A 177 -13.08 -21.23 35.42
CA LEU A 177 -12.49 -20.76 36.68
C LEU A 177 -13.55 -20.37 37.73
N GLY A 178 -14.85 -20.54 37.46
CA GLY A 178 -15.94 -20.17 38.36
C GLY A 178 -16.17 -18.66 38.49
N LEU A 179 -15.76 -17.87 37.48
CA LEU A 179 -15.88 -16.41 37.46
C LEU A 179 -17.12 -15.98 36.67
N ASP A 180 -18.31 -16.33 37.17
CA ASP A 180 -19.59 -16.23 36.46
C ASP A 180 -19.93 -14.82 35.97
N ASP A 181 -19.68 -13.80 36.80
CA ASP A 181 -19.92 -12.39 36.43
C ASP A 181 -19.08 -11.96 35.22
N LYS A 182 -17.82 -12.42 35.16
CA LYS A 182 -16.90 -12.11 34.05
C LYS A 182 -17.23 -12.93 32.81
N ALA A 183 -17.67 -14.17 32.99
CA ALA A 183 -18.14 -15.01 31.89
C ALA A 183 -19.36 -14.37 31.21
N LYS A 184 -20.36 -13.92 32.00
CA LYS A 184 -21.53 -13.21 31.50
C LYS A 184 -21.15 -11.92 30.75
N TRP A 185 -20.25 -11.11 31.32
CA TRP A 185 -19.72 -9.92 30.67
C TRP A 185 -19.11 -10.22 29.29
N ALA A 186 -18.40 -11.33 29.15
CA ALA A 186 -17.80 -11.72 27.88
C ALA A 186 -18.86 -12.20 26.88
N TYR A 187 -19.81 -13.03 27.32
CA TYR A 187 -20.88 -13.57 26.46
C TYR A 187 -21.81 -12.48 25.91
N GLU A 188 -22.12 -11.44 26.69
CA GLU A 188 -22.94 -10.29 26.25
C GLU A 188 -22.33 -9.50 25.08
N ARG A 189 -21.03 -9.68 24.81
CA ARG A 189 -20.27 -9.00 23.76
C ARG A 189 -20.10 -9.84 22.50
N ILE A 190 -20.61 -11.06 22.49
CA ILE A 190 -20.72 -11.87 21.27
C ILE A 190 -21.88 -11.30 20.46
N LYS A 191 -21.59 -10.46 19.48
CA LYS A 191 -22.55 -9.88 18.54
C LYS A 191 -22.15 -10.17 17.11
#